data_AF-A0A3C0TNI3-F1
#
_entry.id   AF-A0A3C0TNI3-F1
#
_cell.length_a   1.000
_cell.length_b   1.000
_cell.length_c   1.000
_cell.angle_alpha   90.00
_cell.angle_beta   90.00
_cell.angle_gamma   90.00
#
_symmetry.space_group_name_H-M   'P 1'
#
loop_
_entity.id
_entity.type
_entity.pdbx_description
1 polymer ?
#
loop_
_entity_poly.entity_id
_entity_poly.type
_entity_poly.pdbx_seq_one_letter_code
_entity_poly.pdbx_strand_id
1 'polypeptide(L)'
;MTLSEIVKKAMLAGLGAQEKAKEFVDELVKAGELSKSDAASLVKEWTTKAAESTKDLDNRIRETISSVTDKINIPTRGDIEGIEKKLKSMNTRLKKLEGGKGGEEEGEREA
;
A
#
# COMPACT_ATOMS: atom_id res chain seq x y z
N MET A 1 17.48 -3.41 3.79
CA MET A 1 16.32 -3.03 4.64
C MET A 1 15.12 -2.91 3.73
N THR A 2 14.06 -3.67 3.97
CA THR A 2 12.84 -3.54 3.17
C THR A 2 12.01 -2.35 3.69
N LEU A 3 11.24 -1.70 2.81
CA LEU A 3 10.40 -0.55 3.16
C LEU A 3 9.44 -0.86 4.33
N SER A 4 8.96 -2.11 4.40
CA SER A 4 8.11 -2.63 5.46
C SER A 4 8.76 -2.54 6.86
N GLU A 5 10.08 -2.78 6.97
CA GLU A 5 10.78 -2.70 8.25
C GLU A 5 10.96 -1.25 8.74
N ILE A 6 11.16 -0.32 7.81
CA ILE A 6 11.29 1.11 8.13
C ILE A 6 9.95 1.65 8.68
N VAL A 7 8.84 1.29 8.04
CA VAL A 7 7.49 1.67 8.49
C VAL A 7 7.18 1.07 9.87
N LYS A 8 7.50 -0.22 10.10
CA LYS A 8 7.31 -0.86 11.42
C LYS A 8 8.12 -0.17 12.51
N LYS A 9 9.39 0.16 12.25
CA LYS A 9 10.24 0.87 13.22
C LYS A 9 9.71 2.28 13.51
N ALA A 10 9.25 2.99 12.49
CA ALA A 10 8.65 4.31 12.66
C ALA A 10 7.36 4.25 13.50
N MET A 11 6.50 3.25 13.27
CA MET A 11 5.31 3.01 14.08
C MET A 11 5.64 2.70 15.54
N LEU A 12 6.61 1.81 15.79
CA LEU A 12 7.05 1.47 17.15
C LEU A 12 7.65 2.68 17.88
N ALA A 13 8.45 3.48 17.19
CA ALA A 13 8.98 4.73 17.73
C ALA A 13 7.86 5.75 18.03
N GLY A 14 6.85 5.85 17.16
CA GLY A 14 5.68 6.70 17.38
C GLY A 14 4.86 6.28 18.60
N LEU A 15 4.66 4.98 18.81
CA LEU A 15 3.99 4.44 20.00
C LEU A 15 4.79 4.76 21.28
N GLY A 16 6.10 4.54 21.27
CA GLY A 16 6.96 4.86 22.41
C GLY A 16 7.00 6.36 22.75
N ALA A 17 6.98 7.23 21.73
CA ALA A 17 6.90 8.67 21.92
C ALA A 17 5.56 9.10 22.53
N GLN A 18 4.45 8.47 22.13
CA GLN A 18 3.13 8.72 22.71
C GLN A 18 3.07 8.32 24.18
N GLU A 19 3.67 7.17 24.54
CA GLU A 19 3.71 6.68 25.92
C GLU A 19 4.54 7.59 26.83
N LYS A 20 5.71 8.04 26.35
CA LYS A 20 6.55 9.01 27.08
C LYS A 20 5.88 10.37 27.28
N ALA A 21 5.14 10.84 26.30
CA ALA A 21 4.39 12.09 26.44
C ALA A 21 3.24 11.96 27.45
N LYS A 22 2.61 10.78 27.56
CA LYS A 22 1.59 10.50 28.57
C LYS A 22 2.17 10.52 29.98
N GLU A 23 3.34 9.91 30.18
CA GLU A 23 4.09 9.99 31.44
C GLU A 23 4.43 11.43 31.82
N PHE A 24 4.89 12.23 30.85
CA PHE A 24 5.25 13.63 31.08
C PHE A 24 4.05 14.48 31.53
N VAL A 25 2.88 14.26 30.90
CA VAL A 25 1.64 14.93 31.30
C VAL A 25 1.21 14.50 32.72
N ASP A 26 1.34 13.21 33.05
CA ASP A 26 1.05 12.71 34.40
C ASP A 26 2.00 13.28 35.47
N GLU A 27 3.28 13.50 35.12
CA GLU A 27 4.24 14.18 36.01
C GLU A 27 3.85 15.64 36.26
N LEU A 28 3.46 16.39 35.24
CA LEU A 28 3.00 17.78 35.39
C LEU A 28 1.75 17.88 36.27
N VAL A 29 0.86 16.89 36.19
CA VAL A 29 -0.31 16.78 37.08
C VAL A 29 0.11 16.49 38.52
N LYS A 30 1.06 15.57 38.73
CA LYS A 30 1.58 15.24 40.07
C LYS A 30 2.33 16.40 40.70
N ALA A 31 3.06 17.16 39.89
CA ALA A 31 3.77 18.38 40.31
C ALA A 31 2.81 19.52 40.67
N GLY A 32 1.51 19.40 40.34
CA GLY A 32 0.51 20.43 40.57
C GLY A 32 0.56 21.59 39.56
N GLU A 33 1.43 21.49 38.55
CA GLU A 33 1.54 22.47 37.46
C GLU A 33 0.38 22.37 36.47
N LEU A 34 -0.36 21.26 36.51
CA LEU A 34 -1.50 21.03 35.64
C LEU A 34 -2.67 20.38 36.40
N SER A 35 -3.89 20.88 36.18
CA SER A 35 -5.06 20.25 36.78
C SER A 35 -5.39 18.93 36.04
N LYS A 36 -5.98 17.96 36.74
CA LYS A 36 -6.43 16.69 36.12
C LYS A 36 -7.41 16.91 34.96
N SER A 37 -8.21 17.97 35.04
CA SER A 37 -9.16 18.39 34.00
C SER A 37 -8.42 18.83 32.74
N ASP A 38 -7.42 19.71 32.90
CA ASP A 38 -6.68 20.27 31.76
C ASP A 38 -5.81 19.20 31.08
N ALA A 39 -5.23 18.28 31.87
CA ALA A 39 -4.46 17.16 31.35
C ALA A 39 -5.32 16.23 30.50
N ALA A 40 -6.52 15.88 30.98
CA ALA A 40 -7.45 15.04 30.24
C ALA A 40 -7.90 15.72 28.93
N SER A 41 -8.12 17.05 28.96
CA SER A 41 -8.49 17.82 27.78
C SER A 41 -7.36 17.89 26.76
N LEU A 42 -6.12 18.14 27.20
CA LEU A 42 -4.93 18.18 26.33
C LEU A 42 -4.65 16.84 25.67
N VAL A 43 -4.71 15.74 26.43
CA VAL A 43 -4.53 14.38 25.88
C VAL A 43 -5.60 14.07 24.85
N LYS A 44 -6.86 14.45 25.13
CA LYS A 44 -7.98 14.25 24.19
C LYS A 44 -7.78 15.04 22.91
N GLU A 45 -7.50 16.34 23.00
CA GLU A 45 -7.25 17.18 21.82
C GLU A 45 -6.06 16.69 21.00
N TRP A 46 -4.98 16.29 21.66
CA TRP A 46 -3.80 15.77 20.97
C TRP A 46 -4.08 14.46 20.27
N THR A 47 -4.84 13.56 20.91
CA THR A 47 -5.25 12.28 20.29
C THR A 47 -6.17 12.51 19.10
N THR A 48 -7.12 13.45 19.20
CA THR A 48 -8.02 13.81 18.09
C THR A 48 -7.24 14.42 16.92
N LYS A 49 -6.36 15.40 17.18
CA LYS A 49 -5.49 15.98 16.14
C LYS A 49 -4.55 14.97 15.52
N ALA A 50 -3.99 14.06 16.33
CA ALA A 50 -3.12 12.99 15.84
C ALA A 50 -3.90 12.07 14.89
N ALA A 51 -5.12 11.65 15.27
CA ALA A 51 -5.97 10.80 14.43
C ALA A 51 -6.33 11.46 13.09
N GLU A 52 -6.70 12.75 13.10
CA GLU A 52 -6.93 13.51 11.86
C GLU A 52 -5.66 13.61 11.01
N SER A 53 -4.53 13.95 11.63
CA SER A 53 -3.24 14.08 10.94
C SER A 53 -2.76 12.76 10.34
N THR A 54 -3.01 11.62 11.00
CA THR A 54 -2.70 10.29 10.46
C THR A 54 -3.51 10.00 9.20
N LYS A 55 -4.79 10.39 9.14
CA LYS A 55 -5.64 10.18 7.97
C LYS A 55 -5.16 10.98 6.76
N ASP A 56 -4.80 12.24 6.98
CA ASP A 56 -4.22 13.09 5.92
C ASP A 56 -2.84 12.61 5.48
N LEU A 57 -2.03 12.13 6.42
CA LEU A 57 -0.73 11.55 6.14
C LEU A 57 -0.85 10.27 5.29
N ASP A 58 -1.79 9.38 5.59
CA ASP A 58 -2.05 8.17 4.80
C ASP A 58 -2.40 8.50 3.34
N ASN A 59 -3.24 9.53 3.13
CA ASN A 59 -3.59 9.99 1.79
C ASN A 59 -2.37 10.54 1.04
N ARG A 60 -1.56 11.39 1.70
CA ARG A 60 -0.33 11.95 1.12
C ARG A 60 0.71 10.88 0.81
N ILE A 61 0.85 9.88 1.68
CA ILE A 61 1.76 8.74 1.47
C ILE A 61 1.30 7.95 0.25
N ARG A 62 0.00 7.66 0.11
CA ARG A 62 -0.54 6.95 -1.06
C ARG A 62 -0.31 7.74 -2.36
N GLU A 63 -0.56 9.04 -2.36
CA GLU A 63 -0.29 9.91 -3.51
C GLU A 63 1.20 9.95 -3.87
N THR A 64 2.06 10.04 -2.86
CA THR A 64 3.52 10.06 -3.05
C THR A 64 3.99 8.75 -3.63
N ILE A 65 3.55 7.61 -3.08
CA ILE A 65 3.90 6.29 -3.60
C ILE A 65 3.41 6.14 -5.04
N SER A 66 2.15 6.50 -5.34
CA SER A 66 1.62 6.45 -6.71
C SER A 66 2.46 7.30 -7.67
N SER A 67 2.74 8.54 -7.29
CA SER A 67 3.52 9.47 -8.11
C SER A 67 4.96 8.99 -8.33
N VAL A 68 5.55 8.33 -7.34
CA VAL A 68 6.89 7.75 -7.43
C VAL A 68 6.86 6.50 -8.31
N THR A 69 5.85 5.64 -8.18
CA THR A 69 5.67 4.47 -9.07
C THR A 69 5.50 4.89 -10.52
N ASP A 70 4.69 5.93 -10.79
CA ASP A 70 4.49 6.49 -12.13
C ASP A 70 5.80 7.06 -12.71
N LYS A 71 6.61 7.73 -11.88
CA LYS A 71 7.88 8.34 -12.31
C LYS A 71 8.99 7.32 -12.56
N ILE A 72 8.97 6.15 -11.92
CA ILE A 72 10.06 5.16 -12.03
C ILE A 72 9.74 4.07 -13.09
N ASN A 73 8.66 4.21 -13.87
CA ASN A 73 8.28 3.23 -14.90
C ASN A 73 8.21 1.79 -14.33
N ILE A 74 7.78 1.66 -13.08
CA ILE A 74 7.58 0.36 -12.43
C ILE A 74 6.15 -0.08 -12.75
N PRO A 75 5.97 -1.18 -13.52
CA PRO A 75 4.63 -1.66 -13.85
C PRO A 75 3.90 -2.10 -12.57
N THR A 76 2.66 -1.67 -12.44
CA THR A 76 1.79 -2.09 -11.35
C THR A 76 1.32 -3.53 -11.56
N ARG A 77 0.76 -4.16 -10.51
CA ARG A 77 0.14 -5.49 -10.65
C ARG A 77 -0.95 -5.51 -11.74
N GLY A 78 -1.74 -4.44 -11.84
CA GLY A 78 -2.79 -4.33 -12.85
C GLY A 78 -2.23 -4.31 -14.27
N ASP A 79 -1.08 -3.66 -14.47
CA ASP A 79 -0.41 -3.63 -15.78
C ASP A 79 0.07 -5.03 -16.18
N ILE A 80 0.63 -5.79 -15.24
CA ILE A 80 1.06 -7.17 -15.46
C ILE A 80 -0.13 -8.08 -15.82
N GLU A 81 -1.23 -7.99 -15.07
CA GLU A 81 -2.46 -8.75 -15.36
C GLU A 81 -3.06 -8.37 -16.72
N GLY A 82 -3.00 -7.09 -17.09
CA GLY A 82 -3.41 -6.60 -18.40
C GLY A 82 -2.57 -7.18 -19.54
N ILE A 83 -1.25 -7.25 -19.35
CA ILE A 83 -0.32 -7.89 -20.29
C ILE A 83 -0.62 -9.39 -20.40
N GLU A 84 -0.84 -10.09 -19.28
CA GLU A 84 -1.14 -11.53 -19.27
C GLU A 84 -2.43 -11.85 -20.03
N LYS A 85 -3.50 -11.07 -19.82
CA LYS A 85 -4.76 -11.22 -20.57
C LYS A 85 -4.56 -11.00 -22.07
N LYS A 86 -3.83 -9.95 -22.45
CA LYS A 86 -3.50 -9.67 -23.86
C LYS A 86 -2.70 -10.81 -24.48
N LEU A 87 -1.70 -11.32 -23.76
CA LEU A 87 -0.87 -12.45 -24.19
C LEU A 87 -1.71 -13.71 -24.41
N LYS A 88 -2.61 -14.02 -23.48
CA LYS A 88 -3.52 -15.17 -23.59
C LYS A 88 -4.47 -15.06 -24.78
N SER A 89 -5.00 -13.85 -25.03
CA SER A 89 -5.86 -13.56 -26.19
C SER A 89 -5.09 -13.72 -27.51
N MET A 90 -3.88 -13.16 -27.60
CA MET A 90 -3.02 -13.32 -28.78
C MET A 90 -2.65 -14.78 -29.03
N ASN A 91 -2.30 -15.53 -27.98
CA ASN A 91 -1.96 -16.95 -28.08
C ASN A 91 -3.17 -17.79 -28.55
N THR A 92 -4.38 -17.44 -28.09
CA THR A 92 -5.62 -18.10 -28.56
C THR A 92 -5.90 -17.81 -30.04
N ARG A 93 -5.64 -16.58 -30.49
CA ARG A 93 -5.78 -16.19 -31.90
C ARG A 93 -4.72 -16.85 -32.79
N LEU A 94 -3.48 -16.93 -32.33
CA LEU A 94 -2.40 -17.64 -33.01
C LEU A 94 -2.74 -19.12 -33.19
N LYS A 95 -3.18 -19.81 -32.13
CA LYS A 95 -3.65 -21.20 -32.23
C LYS A 95 -4.78 -21.41 -33.23
N LYS A 96 -5.72 -20.48 -33.34
CA LYS A 96 -6.81 -20.53 -34.34
C LYS A 96 -6.34 -20.31 -35.77
N LEU A 97 -5.31 -19.48 -35.96
CA LEU A 97 -4.73 -19.19 -37.27
C LEU A 97 -3.77 -20.32 -37.72
N GLU A 98 -3.00 -20.89 -36.80
CA GLU A 98 -2.11 -22.02 -37.04
C GLU A 98 -2.87 -23.34 -37.22
N GLY A 99 -4.00 -23.52 -36.52
CA GLY A 99 -4.91 -24.65 -36.71
C GLY A 99 -5.73 -24.63 -38.00
N GLY A 100 -5.63 -23.56 -38.81
CA GLY A 100 -6.33 -23.42 -40.09
C GLY A 100 -5.50 -23.81 -41.31
N LYS A 101 -4.28 -24.35 -41.14
CA LYS A 101 -3.34 -24.62 -42.25
C LYS A 101 -2.74 -26.04 -42.30
N GLY A 102 -3.34 -27.01 -41.63
CA GLY A 102 -2.81 -28.38 -41.58
C GLY A 102 -3.89 -29.48 -41.53
N GLY A 103 -4.96 -29.32 -42.30
CA GLY A 103 -6.11 -30.25 -42.26
C GLY A 103 -6.70 -30.60 -43.62
N GLU A 104 -5.89 -30.69 -44.68
CA GLU A 104 -6.30 -31.26 -45.97
C GLU A 104 -5.07 -31.87 -46.67
N GLU A 105 -4.58 -33.02 -46.19
CA GLU A 105 -3.70 -33.91 -46.97
C GLU A 105 -3.47 -35.22 -46.19
N GLU A 106 -4.52 -36.03 -46.01
CA GLU A 106 -4.36 -37.46 -45.71
C GLU A 106 -5.69 -38.17 -46.00
N GLY A 107 -5.87 -38.53 -47.27
CA GLY A 107 -7.11 -39.14 -47.71
C GLY A 107 -7.13 -39.57 -49.17
N GLU A 108 -6.03 -40.08 -49.71
CA GLU A 108 -6.09 -40.94 -50.91
C GLU A 108 -4.73 -41.63 -51.10
N ARG A 109 -4.67 -42.92 -50.74
CA ARG A 109 -3.83 -44.00 -51.32
C ARG A 109 -4.06 -45.29 -50.54
N GLU A 110 -5.26 -45.84 -50.67
CA GLU A 110 -5.47 -47.28 -50.64
C GLU A 110 -6.07 -47.68 -51.99
N ALA A 111 -5.20 -48.18 -52.88
CA ALA A 111 -5.49 -49.13 -53.95
C ALA A 111 -4.15 -49.65 -54.52
#